data_AF-A0A679I505-F1
#
_entry.id   AF-A0A679I505-F1
#
_cell.length_a   1.000
_cell.length_b   1.000
_cell.length_c   1.000
_cell.angle_alpha   90.00
_cell.angle_beta   90.00
_cell.angle_gamma   90.00
#
_symmetry.space_group_name_H-M   'P 1'
#
loop_
_entity.id
_entity.type
_entity.pdbx_description
1 polymer ?
#
loop_
_entity_poly.entity_id
_entity_poly.type
_entity_poly.pdbx_seq_one_letter_code
_entity_poly.pdbx_strand_id
1 'polypeptide(L)'
;MPRRPKKPLPKVSRNYREIIADELLAFWTSLVSNWMFILPSILVIVVLVHLVRPMPPATVRIATGQTNSTSEVIGQQFREAFAKHHVKLELIPSSGAQDNIKLIESGQVDAAFSQGGVDLGEHGGVLRSLGSIAYQPLWLFYRGPEVKQQDLNHFLKDRTVSLNIPGSGSRVLAEQILQAHEINIDTPRFVTMNASDSLKALHKGEIDAMFVVAGMESRNVLDLLESPGIHVFDFNMADAYARRFKYLDAIVLPRGALDLSPVSPSTNINLLATTVDILATDQLHPAIQLLFLDAARNFDEKRATFFSMDGKFPTYMDTRIPESEVARRFFKEGTPFLWGYAPYWIASLFDEIWFYLLAFGAIAIPALSFLPNYRKTHAELTLEECYSALRAIEIEMAQARTVKNYDYQGLLHRLDTLKLRVRSLWIPTGNRQFYYDLRAAVNIVREDLLADMKRPD
;
A
#
# COMPACT_ATOMS: atom_id res chain seq x y z
N MET A 1 -4.13 -54.39 53.94
CA MET A 1 -2.85 -53.66 53.74
C MET A 1 -3.10 -52.16 53.86
N PRO A 2 -2.39 -51.44 54.74
CA PRO A 2 -2.64 -50.02 54.98
C PRO A 2 -2.06 -49.16 53.85
N ARG A 3 -2.83 -48.14 53.41
CA ARG A 3 -2.41 -47.15 52.40
C ARG A 3 -1.25 -46.31 52.97
N ARG A 4 -0.08 -46.38 52.34
CA ARG A 4 1.06 -45.47 52.61
C ARG A 4 0.63 -44.02 52.32
N PRO A 5 1.01 -43.03 53.16
CA PRO A 5 0.81 -41.63 52.83
C PRO A 5 1.74 -41.24 51.67
N LYS A 6 1.18 -40.61 50.62
CA LYS A 6 1.98 -39.99 49.55
C LYS A 6 2.82 -38.87 50.17
N LYS A 7 4.14 -38.99 50.13
CA LYS A 7 5.05 -37.86 50.39
C LYS A 7 4.69 -36.73 49.42
N PRO A 8 4.55 -35.47 49.86
CA PRO A 8 4.42 -34.37 48.92
C PRO A 8 5.72 -34.25 48.11
N LEU A 9 5.58 -34.13 46.79
CA LEU A 9 6.68 -33.78 45.89
C LEU A 9 7.33 -32.46 46.37
N PRO A 10 8.66 -32.30 46.23
CA PRO A 10 9.32 -31.06 46.62
C PRO A 10 8.68 -29.90 45.83
N LYS A 11 8.17 -28.90 46.58
CA LYS A 11 7.60 -27.68 46.02
C LYS A 11 8.66 -26.99 45.17
N VAL A 12 8.43 -26.92 43.86
CA VAL A 12 9.11 -25.97 42.97
C VAL A 12 8.84 -24.57 43.54
N SER A 13 9.90 -23.81 43.80
CA SER A 13 9.82 -22.48 44.40
C SER A 13 8.92 -21.57 43.57
N ARG A 14 8.04 -20.88 44.28
CA ARG A 14 6.93 -20.08 43.74
C ARG A 14 7.34 -18.61 43.58
N ASN A 15 8.56 -18.35 43.12
CA ASN A 15 9.08 -17.00 42.91
C ASN A 15 9.01 -16.63 41.44
N TYR A 16 7.82 -16.20 40.98
CA TYR A 16 7.63 -15.67 39.62
C TYR A 16 8.61 -14.55 39.26
N ARG A 17 9.06 -13.76 40.26
CA ARG A 17 10.07 -12.71 40.06
C ARG A 17 11.46 -13.25 39.74
N GLU A 18 11.88 -14.34 40.37
CA GLU A 18 13.16 -14.99 40.07
C GLU A 18 13.10 -15.70 38.73
N ILE A 19 11.96 -16.32 38.39
CA ILE A 19 11.73 -16.93 37.08
C ILE A 19 11.77 -15.88 35.96
N ILE A 20 11.13 -14.73 36.14
CA ILE A 20 11.16 -13.63 35.15
C ILE A 20 12.58 -13.03 35.04
N ALA A 21 13.29 -12.88 36.16
CA ALA A 21 14.67 -12.40 36.15
C ALA A 21 15.61 -13.38 35.44
N ASP A 22 15.48 -14.68 35.70
CA ASP A 22 16.22 -15.74 35.03
C ASP A 22 15.85 -15.85 33.55
N GLU A 23 14.58 -15.66 33.19
CA GLU A 23 14.15 -15.60 31.78
C GLU A 23 14.69 -14.36 31.06
N LEU A 24 14.74 -13.20 31.71
CA LEU A 24 15.34 -11.98 31.16
C LEU A 24 16.86 -12.11 30.99
N LEU A 25 17.55 -12.73 31.96
CA LEU A 25 18.99 -12.99 31.86
C LEU A 25 19.28 -14.03 30.78
N ALA A 26 18.48 -15.09 30.67
CA ALA A 26 18.59 -16.08 29.60
C ALA A 26 18.31 -15.47 28.21
N PHE A 27 17.35 -14.54 28.13
CA PHE A 27 17.07 -13.77 26.91
C PHE A 27 18.24 -12.87 26.54
N TRP A 28 18.78 -12.11 27.51
CA TRP A 28 19.89 -11.19 27.29
C TRP A 28 21.18 -11.92 26.88
N THR A 29 21.50 -13.01 27.55
CA THR A 29 22.65 -13.87 27.21
C THR A 29 22.49 -14.53 25.84
N SER A 30 21.27 -14.96 25.48
CA SER A 30 20.97 -15.44 24.12
C SER A 30 21.13 -14.34 23.07
N LEU A 31 20.75 -13.09 23.38
CA LEU A 31 20.91 -11.94 22.48
C LEU A 31 22.40 -11.64 22.23
N VAL A 32 23.20 -11.63 23.30
CA VAL A 32 24.65 -11.37 23.25
C VAL A 32 25.41 -12.52 22.59
N SER A 33 25.02 -13.78 22.83
CA SER A 33 25.71 -14.94 22.25
C SER A 33 25.40 -15.15 20.77
N ASN A 34 24.16 -14.87 20.34
CA ASN A 34 23.70 -15.10 18.98
C ASN A 34 23.64 -13.82 18.15
N TRP A 35 24.34 -12.77 18.59
CA TRP A 35 24.35 -11.46 17.94
C TRP A 35 24.68 -11.57 16.44
N MET A 36 25.57 -12.49 16.06
CA MET A 36 25.98 -12.72 14.67
C MET A 36 24.84 -13.20 13.74
N PHE A 37 23.77 -13.80 14.27
CA PHE A 37 22.59 -14.20 13.49
C PHE A 37 21.43 -13.22 13.66
N ILE A 38 21.33 -12.59 14.83
CA ILE A 38 20.30 -11.61 15.15
C ILE A 38 20.53 -10.32 14.34
N LEU A 39 21.77 -9.83 14.26
CA LEU A 39 22.08 -8.59 13.53
C LEU A 39 21.73 -8.68 12.03
N PRO A 40 22.13 -9.73 11.29
CA PRO A 40 21.72 -9.90 9.90
C PRO A 40 20.21 -10.09 9.75
N SER A 41 19.55 -10.80 10.66
CA SER A 41 18.09 -10.99 10.60
C SER A 41 17.35 -9.67 10.82
N ILE A 42 17.78 -8.86 11.79
CA ILE A 42 17.27 -7.51 12.01
C ILE A 42 17.57 -6.64 10.78
N LEU A 43 18.78 -6.71 10.21
CA LEU A 43 19.13 -5.97 9.00
C LEU A 43 18.22 -6.33 7.83
N VAL A 44 17.96 -7.62 7.60
CA VAL A 44 17.03 -8.09 6.56
C VAL A 44 15.62 -7.58 6.81
N ILE A 45 15.12 -7.63 8.05
CA ILE A 45 13.80 -7.10 8.41
C ILE A 45 13.76 -5.58 8.18
N VAL A 46 14.80 -4.85 8.59
CA VAL A 46 14.91 -3.39 8.41
C VAL A 46 14.95 -3.03 6.93
N VAL A 47 15.74 -3.75 6.12
CA VAL A 47 15.80 -3.57 4.66
C VAL A 47 14.44 -3.87 4.03
N LEU A 48 13.76 -4.94 4.45
CA LEU A 48 12.44 -5.31 3.95
C LEU A 48 11.38 -4.26 4.33
N VAL A 49 11.39 -3.76 5.56
CA VAL A 49 10.52 -2.67 6.02
C VAL A 49 10.80 -1.38 5.25
N HIS A 50 12.07 -1.05 4.99
CA HIS A 50 12.43 0.14 4.21
C HIS A 50 12.03 0.02 2.74
N LEU A 51 12.17 -1.17 2.15
CA LEU A 51 11.86 -1.43 0.76
C LEU A 51 10.34 -1.42 0.52
N VAL A 52 9.58 -1.94 1.47
CA VAL A 52 8.12 -2.10 1.35
C VAL A 52 7.33 -0.90 1.90
N ARG A 53 7.97 -0.01 2.68
CA ARG A 53 7.36 1.22 3.23
C ARG A 53 5.97 0.96 3.85
N PRO A 54 5.83 0.11 4.88
CA PRO A 54 4.55 -0.47 5.28
C PRO A 54 3.46 0.54 5.68
N MET A 55 3.82 1.79 5.99
CA MET A 55 2.86 2.82 6.37
C MET A 55 2.63 3.79 5.21
N PRO A 56 1.42 3.82 4.63
CA PRO A 56 1.06 4.82 3.64
C PRO A 56 1.05 6.23 4.25
N PRO A 57 1.25 7.27 3.41
CA PRO A 57 1.15 8.65 3.87
C PRO A 57 -0.27 8.95 4.38
N ALA A 58 -0.35 9.71 5.47
CA ALA A 58 -1.63 10.13 6.05
C ALA A 58 -2.34 11.24 5.24
N THR A 59 -1.60 11.94 4.39
CA THR A 59 -2.12 13.00 3.52
C THR A 59 -1.72 12.72 2.08
N VAL A 60 -2.66 12.88 1.16
CA VAL A 60 -2.49 12.71 -0.27
C VAL A 60 -3.10 13.92 -0.96
N ARG A 61 -2.39 14.50 -1.94
CA ARG A 61 -2.85 15.65 -2.73
C ARG A 61 -3.25 15.18 -4.11
N ILE A 62 -4.44 15.56 -4.56
CA ILE A 62 -4.93 15.27 -5.91
C ILE A 62 -5.27 16.57 -6.65
N ALA A 63 -4.71 16.74 -7.85
CA ALA A 63 -5.09 17.84 -8.74
C ALA A 63 -6.46 17.56 -9.38
N THR A 64 -7.34 18.55 -9.33
CA THR A 64 -8.75 18.42 -9.71
C THR A 64 -9.09 19.18 -10.98
N GLY A 65 -9.71 20.35 -10.87
CA GLY A 65 -10.13 21.13 -12.01
C GLY A 65 -10.86 22.39 -11.57
N GLN A 66 -11.57 22.98 -12.52
CA GLN A 66 -12.38 24.18 -12.27
C GLN A 66 -13.51 23.88 -11.29
N THR A 67 -14.04 24.94 -10.68
CA THR A 67 -15.21 24.86 -9.82
C THR A 67 -16.40 24.21 -10.55
N ASN A 68 -17.12 23.33 -9.85
CA ASN A 68 -18.25 22.53 -10.30
C ASN A 68 -17.95 21.59 -11.49
N SER A 69 -16.68 21.34 -11.80
CA SER A 69 -16.26 20.36 -12.81
C SER A 69 -16.45 18.92 -12.34
N THR A 70 -16.45 17.97 -13.28
CA THR A 70 -16.48 16.53 -12.99
C THR A 70 -15.37 16.14 -12.02
N SER A 71 -14.13 16.60 -12.24
CA SER A 71 -12.98 16.25 -11.40
C SER A 71 -13.11 16.79 -9.97
N GLU A 72 -13.68 17.99 -9.78
CA GLU A 72 -13.92 18.52 -8.43
C GLU A 72 -15.00 17.70 -7.71
N VAL A 73 -16.11 17.40 -8.38
CA VAL A 73 -17.22 16.64 -7.80
C VAL A 73 -16.79 15.22 -7.44
N ILE A 74 -16.09 14.51 -8.33
CA ILE A 74 -15.54 13.19 -8.05
C ILE A 74 -14.50 13.27 -6.93
N GLY A 75 -13.61 14.28 -6.96
CA GLY A 75 -12.62 14.50 -5.90
C GLY A 75 -13.24 14.66 -4.52
N GLN A 76 -14.38 15.36 -4.41
CA GLN A 76 -15.11 15.49 -3.15
C GLN A 76 -15.61 14.14 -2.63
N GLN A 77 -16.15 13.29 -3.51
CA GLN A 77 -16.59 11.94 -3.14
C GLN A 77 -15.41 11.04 -2.73
N PHE A 78 -14.28 11.15 -3.44
CA PHE A 78 -13.07 10.41 -3.09
C PHE A 78 -12.52 10.85 -1.74
N ARG A 79 -12.59 12.15 -1.41
CA ARG A 79 -12.18 12.65 -0.10
C ARG A 79 -12.99 12.03 1.03
N GLU A 80 -14.30 11.85 0.83
CA GLU A 80 -15.16 11.15 1.80
C GLU A 80 -14.81 9.65 1.91
N ALA A 81 -14.49 9.00 0.78
CA ALA A 81 -14.05 7.61 0.78
C ALA A 81 -12.71 7.44 1.52
N PHE A 82 -11.73 8.30 1.25
CA PHE A 82 -10.41 8.29 1.89
C PHE A 82 -10.48 8.55 3.40
N ALA A 83 -11.39 9.44 3.84
CA ALA A 83 -11.58 9.75 5.24
C ALA A 83 -11.99 8.52 6.07
N LYS A 84 -12.72 7.55 5.49
CA LYS A 84 -13.07 6.27 6.15
C LYS A 84 -11.85 5.42 6.50
N HIS A 85 -10.74 5.64 5.80
CA HIS A 85 -9.47 4.96 6.01
C HIS A 85 -8.45 5.82 6.76
N HIS A 86 -8.89 6.93 7.38
CA HIS A 86 -8.05 7.89 8.08
C HIS A 86 -6.95 8.52 7.21
N VAL A 87 -7.19 8.63 5.91
CA VAL A 87 -6.31 9.34 4.96
C VAL A 87 -6.96 10.65 4.58
N LYS A 88 -6.23 11.76 4.70
CA LYS A 88 -6.68 13.08 4.27
C LYS A 88 -6.38 13.26 2.79
N LEU A 89 -7.42 13.31 1.97
CA LEU A 89 -7.29 13.68 0.55
C LEU A 89 -7.48 15.20 0.39
N GLU A 90 -6.41 15.91 0.03
CA GLU A 90 -6.41 17.33 -0.27
C GLU A 90 -6.69 17.54 -1.75
N LEU A 91 -7.77 18.26 -2.05
CA LEU A 91 -8.15 18.59 -3.42
C LEU A 91 -7.46 19.89 -3.81
N ILE A 92 -6.60 19.84 -4.82
CA ILE A 92 -5.89 21.00 -5.35
C ILE A 92 -6.66 21.51 -6.57
N PRO A 93 -7.27 22.71 -6.51
CA PRO A 93 -7.94 23.30 -7.66
C PRO A 93 -6.95 23.60 -8.79
N SER A 94 -7.42 23.55 -10.03
CA SER A 94 -6.60 23.79 -11.21
C SER A 94 -7.44 24.28 -12.39
N SER A 95 -6.78 24.62 -13.50
CA SER A 95 -7.47 24.97 -14.74
C SER A 95 -8.09 23.76 -15.46
N GLY A 96 -7.61 22.55 -15.18
CA GLY A 96 -8.09 21.28 -15.74
C GLY A 96 -6.95 20.30 -16.08
N ALA A 97 -7.24 19.33 -16.93
CA ALA A 97 -6.37 18.17 -17.17
C ALA A 97 -4.94 18.52 -17.60
N GLN A 98 -4.71 19.48 -18.51
CA GLN A 98 -3.35 19.83 -18.94
C GLN A 98 -2.55 20.54 -17.83
N ASP A 99 -3.21 21.34 -17.00
CA ASP A 99 -2.61 21.95 -15.81
C ASP A 99 -2.28 20.89 -14.76
N ASN A 100 -3.15 19.88 -14.60
CA ASN A 100 -2.93 18.77 -13.68
C ASN A 100 -1.68 17.94 -14.03
N ILE A 101 -1.41 17.71 -15.32
CA ILE A 101 -0.17 17.04 -15.77
C ILE A 101 1.06 17.78 -15.25
N LYS A 102 1.09 19.12 -15.39
CA LYS A 102 2.21 19.94 -14.90
C LYS A 102 2.36 19.88 -13.37
N LEU A 103 1.25 19.83 -12.65
CA LEU A 103 1.25 19.74 -11.19
C LEU A 103 1.81 18.39 -10.69
N ILE A 104 1.46 17.28 -11.33
CA ILE A 104 1.99 15.96 -10.95
C ILE A 104 3.45 15.80 -11.38
N GLU A 105 3.84 16.28 -12.57
CA GLU A 105 5.23 16.25 -13.04
C GLU A 105 6.17 17.08 -12.14
N SER A 106 5.69 18.20 -11.60
CA SER A 106 6.46 19.04 -10.67
C SER A 106 6.44 18.53 -9.22
N GLY A 107 5.72 17.44 -8.91
CA GLY A 107 5.60 16.87 -7.56
C GLY A 107 4.77 17.71 -6.58
N GLN A 108 4.02 18.70 -7.09
CA GLN A 108 3.10 19.52 -6.28
C GLN A 108 1.86 18.74 -5.84
N VAL A 109 1.52 17.66 -6.54
CA VAL A 109 0.47 16.72 -6.17
C VAL A 109 0.98 15.28 -6.28
N ASP A 110 0.30 14.36 -5.60
CA ASP A 110 0.66 12.94 -5.56
C ASP A 110 -0.17 12.11 -6.56
N ALA A 111 -1.34 12.63 -6.94
CA ALA A 111 -2.20 12.11 -8.00
C ALA A 111 -2.85 13.27 -8.78
N ALA A 112 -3.39 12.99 -9.96
CA ALA A 112 -4.02 13.99 -10.81
C ALA A 112 -5.18 13.36 -11.59
N PHE A 113 -6.31 14.07 -11.69
CA PHE A 113 -7.29 13.74 -12.73
C PHE A 113 -6.75 14.21 -14.08
N SER A 114 -6.89 13.38 -15.10
CA SER A 114 -6.56 13.70 -16.48
C SER A 114 -7.69 13.29 -17.39
N GLN A 115 -7.51 13.53 -18.68
CA GLN A 115 -8.41 13.06 -19.71
C GLN A 115 -7.64 12.58 -20.93
N GLY A 116 -8.28 11.76 -21.76
CA GLY A 116 -7.80 11.45 -23.09
C GLY A 116 -7.61 12.70 -23.96
N GLY A 117 -6.56 12.73 -24.77
CA GLY A 117 -6.29 13.77 -25.77
C GLY A 117 -5.41 14.93 -25.32
N VAL A 118 -5.14 15.08 -24.02
CA VAL A 118 -4.16 16.08 -23.54
C VAL A 118 -2.73 15.65 -23.85
N ASP A 119 -1.86 16.65 -24.00
CA ASP A 119 -0.42 16.48 -24.07
C ASP A 119 0.11 15.97 -22.71
N LEU A 120 0.93 14.93 -22.77
CA LEU A 120 1.50 14.26 -21.60
C LEU A 120 2.86 14.84 -21.19
N GLY A 121 3.34 15.88 -21.90
CA GLY A 121 4.60 16.54 -21.61
C GLY A 121 5.83 15.68 -21.90
N GLU A 122 7.01 16.23 -21.64
CA GLU A 122 8.29 15.54 -21.86
C GLU A 122 8.53 14.39 -20.86
N HIS A 123 7.88 14.42 -19.68
CA HIS A 123 8.05 13.42 -18.63
C HIS A 123 6.90 12.41 -18.55
N GLY A 124 6.07 12.29 -19.59
CA GLY A 124 4.96 11.33 -19.65
C GLY A 124 5.35 9.88 -19.32
N GLY A 125 6.63 9.50 -19.47
CA GLY A 125 7.15 8.18 -19.07
C GLY A 125 7.15 7.89 -17.56
N VAL A 126 7.05 8.92 -16.70
CA VAL A 126 6.97 8.78 -15.23
C VAL A 126 5.53 8.55 -14.76
N LEU A 127 4.55 8.95 -15.58
CA LEU A 127 3.14 8.82 -15.26
C LEU A 127 2.68 7.37 -15.37
N ARG A 128 1.80 6.99 -14.46
CA ARG A 128 1.09 5.72 -14.46
C ARG A 128 -0.41 5.97 -14.39
N SER A 129 -1.15 5.27 -15.23
CA SER A 129 -2.60 5.27 -15.16
C SER A 129 -3.07 4.31 -14.07
N LEU A 130 -3.93 4.79 -13.17
CA LEU A 130 -4.74 3.95 -12.29
C LEU A 130 -6.06 3.54 -12.95
N GLY A 131 -6.25 3.90 -14.22
CA GLY A 131 -7.43 3.58 -15.01
C GLY A 131 -8.39 4.76 -15.19
N SER A 132 -9.23 4.57 -16.21
CA SER A 132 -10.34 5.42 -16.56
C SER A 132 -11.51 5.14 -15.62
N ILE A 133 -12.19 6.17 -15.15
CA ILE A 133 -13.24 6.04 -14.12
C ILE A 133 -14.63 6.49 -14.57
N ALA A 134 -14.71 7.27 -15.64
CA ALA A 134 -15.97 7.74 -16.20
C ALA A 134 -15.75 8.29 -17.62
N TYR A 135 -16.84 8.37 -18.38
CA TYR A 135 -16.87 9.14 -19.63
C TYR A 135 -17.04 10.64 -19.37
N GLN A 136 -16.35 11.45 -20.16
CA GLN A 136 -16.55 12.89 -20.28
C GLN A 136 -16.92 13.24 -21.72
N PRO A 137 -18.22 13.39 -22.01
CA PRO A 137 -18.66 13.95 -23.27
C PRO A 137 -18.09 15.36 -23.51
N LEU A 138 -17.78 15.65 -24.77
CA LEU A 138 -17.64 16.99 -25.31
C LEU A 138 -19.03 17.53 -25.61
N TRP A 139 -19.45 18.48 -24.80
CA TRP A 139 -20.68 19.21 -25.00
C TRP A 139 -20.40 20.50 -25.76
N LEU A 140 -21.24 20.79 -26.75
CA LEU A 140 -21.38 22.11 -27.34
C LEU A 140 -22.79 22.59 -27.02
N PHE A 141 -22.91 23.31 -25.91
CA PHE A 141 -24.15 23.93 -25.48
C PHE A 141 -24.38 25.23 -26.23
N TYR A 142 -25.63 25.51 -26.59
CA TYR A 142 -25.97 26.74 -27.29
C TYR A 142 -27.35 27.25 -26.92
N ARG A 143 -27.52 28.56 -27.07
CA ARG A 143 -28.79 29.25 -26.90
C ARG A 143 -29.51 29.39 -28.24
N GLY A 144 -30.83 29.34 -28.20
CA GLY A 144 -31.71 29.71 -29.31
C GLY A 144 -32.57 28.55 -29.79
N PRO A 145 -33.17 28.62 -30.99
CA PRO A 145 -33.96 27.52 -31.52
C PRO A 145 -33.10 26.29 -31.81
N GLU A 146 -33.67 25.09 -31.66
CA GLU A 146 -32.99 23.85 -32.04
C GLU A 146 -32.52 23.89 -33.50
N VAL A 147 -31.23 23.63 -33.69
CA VAL A 147 -30.61 23.63 -35.00
C VAL A 147 -30.73 22.24 -35.61
N LYS A 148 -31.38 22.15 -36.78
CA LYS A 148 -31.49 20.90 -37.55
C LYS A 148 -30.25 20.59 -38.40
N GLN A 149 -29.46 21.62 -38.72
CA GLN A 149 -28.24 21.49 -39.49
C GLN A 149 -27.06 21.14 -38.58
N GLN A 150 -26.53 19.93 -38.76
CA GLN A 150 -25.47 19.35 -37.94
C GLN A 150 -24.07 19.57 -38.53
N ASP A 151 -23.90 20.63 -39.32
CA ASP A 151 -22.60 21.05 -39.85
C ASP A 151 -21.96 22.05 -38.88
N LEU A 152 -20.85 21.65 -38.25
CA LEU A 152 -20.16 22.44 -37.24
C LEU A 152 -19.65 23.78 -37.79
N ASN A 153 -19.14 23.80 -39.03
CA ASN A 153 -18.64 25.02 -39.66
C ASN A 153 -19.74 26.05 -39.85
N HIS A 154 -20.89 25.59 -40.37
CA HIS A 154 -22.06 26.45 -40.54
C HIS A 154 -22.65 26.88 -39.20
N PHE A 155 -22.73 25.97 -38.21
CA PHE A 155 -23.29 26.26 -36.90
C PHE A 155 -22.52 27.37 -36.18
N LEU A 156 -21.18 27.32 -36.21
CA LEU A 156 -20.31 28.28 -35.53
C LEU A 156 -20.18 29.61 -36.30
N LYS A 157 -20.71 29.69 -37.53
CA LYS A 157 -20.67 30.90 -38.33
C LYS A 157 -21.44 32.02 -37.59
N ASP A 158 -20.77 33.15 -37.42
CA ASP A 158 -21.31 34.37 -36.79
C ASP A 158 -21.77 34.20 -35.32
N ARG A 159 -21.34 33.13 -34.64
CA ARG A 159 -21.62 32.89 -33.21
C ARG A 159 -20.42 33.23 -32.34
N THR A 160 -20.67 33.86 -31.19
CA THR A 160 -19.69 34.04 -30.13
C THR A 160 -19.64 32.78 -29.27
N VAL A 161 -18.49 32.11 -29.24
CA VAL A 161 -18.35 30.77 -28.66
C VAL A 161 -17.22 30.73 -27.63
N SER A 162 -17.53 30.29 -26.41
CA SER A 162 -16.49 30.04 -25.41
C SER A 162 -15.79 28.72 -25.69
N LEU A 163 -14.45 28.76 -25.77
CA LEU A 163 -13.60 27.57 -25.92
C LEU A 163 -13.01 27.10 -24.59
N ASN A 164 -13.45 27.65 -23.45
CA ASN A 164 -12.86 27.43 -22.14
C ASN A 164 -11.48 28.12 -21.95
N ILE A 165 -10.88 28.00 -20.75
CA ILE A 165 -9.57 28.59 -20.41
C ILE A 165 -8.38 27.71 -20.87
N PRO A 166 -7.19 28.29 -21.13
CA PRO A 166 -5.96 27.53 -21.35
C PRO A 166 -5.68 26.57 -20.19
N GLY A 167 -5.10 25.40 -20.50
CA GLY A 167 -4.85 24.35 -19.50
C GLY A 167 -6.08 23.48 -19.18
N SER A 168 -7.29 23.87 -19.61
CA SER A 168 -8.47 23.03 -19.47
C SER A 168 -8.53 21.93 -20.53
N GLY A 169 -9.06 20.77 -20.14
CA GLY A 169 -9.31 19.69 -21.07
C GLY A 169 -10.33 20.03 -22.15
N SER A 170 -11.31 20.87 -21.81
CA SER A 170 -12.30 21.41 -22.75
C SER A 170 -11.65 22.18 -23.89
N ARG A 171 -10.70 23.07 -23.57
CA ARG A 171 -9.99 23.88 -24.57
C ARG A 171 -9.21 23.01 -25.53
N VAL A 172 -8.42 22.06 -25.00
CA VAL A 172 -7.61 21.14 -25.81
C VAL A 172 -8.48 20.37 -26.81
N LEU A 173 -9.58 19.77 -26.34
CA LEU A 173 -10.44 18.98 -27.21
C LEU A 173 -11.20 19.85 -28.21
N ALA A 174 -11.72 21.01 -27.79
CA ALA A 174 -12.39 21.94 -28.69
C ALA A 174 -11.45 22.39 -29.82
N GLU A 175 -10.21 22.78 -29.50
CA GLU A 175 -9.21 23.19 -30.50
C GLU A 175 -8.88 22.06 -31.48
N GLN A 176 -8.70 20.82 -31.02
CA GLN A 176 -8.44 19.67 -31.88
C GLN A 176 -9.60 19.40 -32.85
N ILE A 177 -10.85 19.49 -32.39
CA ILE A 177 -12.03 19.34 -33.23
C ILE A 177 -12.14 20.49 -34.23
N LEU A 178 -11.98 21.74 -33.80
CA LEU A 178 -12.04 22.92 -34.67
C LEU A 178 -10.93 22.90 -35.73
N GLN A 179 -9.71 22.50 -35.36
CA GLN A 179 -8.59 22.34 -36.28
C GLN A 179 -8.85 21.24 -37.31
N ALA A 180 -9.50 20.13 -36.93
CA ALA A 180 -9.89 19.08 -37.87
C ALA A 180 -10.90 19.55 -38.93
N HIS A 181 -11.62 20.64 -38.65
CA HIS A 181 -12.53 21.34 -39.55
C HIS A 181 -11.91 22.57 -40.23
N GLU A 182 -10.61 22.78 -40.06
CA GLU A 182 -9.87 23.93 -40.60
C GLU A 182 -10.42 25.30 -40.13
N ILE A 183 -11.02 25.33 -38.93
CA ILE A 183 -11.57 26.55 -38.34
C ILE A 183 -10.46 27.33 -37.63
N ASN A 184 -10.24 28.57 -38.06
CA ASN A 184 -9.34 29.48 -37.36
C ASN A 184 -9.96 29.96 -36.04
N ILE A 185 -9.31 29.60 -34.92
CA ILE A 185 -9.71 29.98 -33.57
C ILE A 185 -9.22 31.38 -33.15
N ASP A 186 -8.27 31.97 -33.89
CA ASP A 186 -7.71 33.30 -33.64
C ASP A 186 -8.63 34.41 -34.18
N THR A 187 -9.91 34.33 -33.88
CA THR A 187 -10.92 35.30 -34.28
C THR A 187 -11.69 35.81 -33.06
N PRO A 188 -12.17 37.08 -33.06
CA PRO A 188 -12.81 37.67 -31.88
C PRO A 188 -14.08 36.93 -31.39
N ARG A 189 -14.66 36.08 -32.22
CA ARG A 189 -15.84 35.29 -31.88
C ARG A 189 -15.52 34.14 -30.91
N PHE A 190 -14.27 33.66 -30.88
CA PHE A 190 -13.87 32.62 -29.94
C PHE A 190 -13.31 33.25 -28.68
N VAL A 191 -14.06 33.13 -27.59
CA VAL A 191 -13.73 33.77 -26.32
C VAL A 191 -13.13 32.77 -25.34
N THR A 192 -12.30 33.29 -24.44
CA THR A 192 -11.63 32.51 -23.40
C THR A 192 -12.29 32.83 -22.06
N MET A 193 -13.09 31.90 -21.54
CA MET A 193 -13.82 32.05 -20.28
C MET A 193 -13.84 30.70 -19.56
N ASN A 194 -13.80 30.68 -18.23
CA ASN A 194 -13.93 29.41 -17.50
C ASN A 194 -15.37 28.85 -17.64
N ALA A 195 -15.59 27.59 -17.26
CA ALA A 195 -16.89 26.92 -17.44
C ALA A 195 -18.04 27.65 -16.73
N SER A 196 -17.84 28.05 -15.47
CA SER A 196 -18.87 28.71 -14.66
C SER A 196 -19.25 30.09 -15.18
N ASP A 197 -18.27 30.86 -15.67
CA ASP A 197 -18.51 32.18 -16.25
C ASP A 197 -19.11 32.06 -17.66
N SER A 198 -18.71 31.05 -18.44
CA SER A 198 -19.32 30.74 -19.74
C SER A 198 -20.79 30.37 -19.58
N LEU A 199 -21.13 29.57 -18.56
CA LEU A 199 -22.51 29.23 -18.22
C LEU A 199 -23.34 30.49 -17.94
N LYS A 200 -22.83 31.41 -17.10
CA LYS A 200 -23.52 32.67 -16.79
C LYS A 200 -23.67 33.57 -18.02
N ALA A 201 -22.62 33.68 -18.84
CA ALA A 201 -22.64 34.47 -20.08
C ALA A 201 -23.64 33.88 -21.09
N LEU A 202 -23.68 32.55 -21.21
CA LEU A 202 -24.64 31.84 -22.06
C LEU A 202 -26.06 32.04 -21.56
N HIS A 203 -26.29 32.16 -20.25
CA HIS A 203 -27.58 32.51 -19.64
C HIS A 203 -27.99 33.97 -19.79
N LYS A 204 -27.03 34.88 -19.96
CA LYS A 204 -27.32 36.28 -20.26
C LYS A 204 -27.44 36.58 -21.75
N GLY A 205 -26.99 35.65 -22.60
CA GLY A 205 -26.92 35.88 -24.06
C GLY A 205 -25.73 36.76 -24.45
N GLU A 206 -24.71 36.81 -23.60
CA GLU A 206 -23.44 37.48 -23.90
C GLU A 206 -22.57 36.61 -24.83
N ILE A 207 -22.79 35.29 -24.82
CA ILE A 207 -22.24 34.33 -25.78
C ILE A 207 -23.37 33.45 -26.33
N ASP A 208 -23.16 32.89 -27.51
CA ASP A 208 -24.15 32.07 -28.23
C ASP A 208 -23.98 30.57 -27.95
N ALA A 209 -22.75 30.14 -27.69
CA ALA A 209 -22.42 28.75 -27.41
C ALA A 209 -21.18 28.59 -26.52
N MET A 210 -21.00 27.41 -25.93
CA MET A 210 -19.79 27.06 -25.19
C MET A 210 -19.42 25.59 -25.36
N PHE A 211 -18.12 25.34 -25.48
CA PHE A 211 -17.56 24.00 -25.37
C PHE A 211 -17.22 23.66 -23.91
N VAL A 212 -17.61 22.47 -23.48
CA VAL A 212 -17.22 21.92 -22.18
C VAL A 212 -17.06 20.41 -22.28
N VAL A 213 -15.94 19.90 -21.77
CA VAL A 213 -15.71 18.47 -21.59
C VAL A 213 -16.00 18.14 -20.13
N ALA A 214 -17.04 17.35 -19.91
CA ALA A 214 -17.48 17.02 -18.56
C ALA A 214 -18.43 15.82 -18.57
N GLY A 215 -18.32 14.96 -17.56
CA GLY A 215 -19.29 13.94 -17.25
C GLY A 215 -20.58 14.51 -16.64
N MET A 216 -21.60 13.66 -16.51
CA MET A 216 -22.92 14.02 -15.95
C MET A 216 -22.86 14.43 -14.47
N GLU A 217 -21.73 14.20 -13.81
CA GLU A 217 -21.48 14.59 -12.42
C GLU A 217 -21.13 16.06 -12.27
N SER A 218 -20.77 16.74 -13.37
CA SER A 218 -20.48 18.18 -13.32
C SER A 218 -21.77 18.96 -13.05
N ARG A 219 -21.77 19.74 -11.97
CA ARG A 219 -22.89 20.64 -11.65
C ARG A 219 -23.10 21.67 -12.75
N ASN A 220 -22.02 22.15 -13.40
CA ASN A 220 -22.13 23.06 -14.55
C ASN A 220 -22.89 22.42 -15.73
N VAL A 221 -22.69 21.13 -15.99
CA VAL A 221 -23.39 20.41 -17.08
C VAL A 221 -24.85 20.16 -16.71
N LEU A 222 -25.12 19.73 -15.48
CA LEU A 222 -26.49 19.52 -15.00
C LEU A 222 -27.31 20.82 -15.08
N ASP A 223 -26.75 21.94 -14.60
CA ASP A 223 -27.36 23.25 -14.70
C ASP A 223 -27.71 23.59 -16.17
N LEU A 224 -26.79 23.36 -17.12
CA LEU A 224 -27.01 23.64 -18.55
C LEU A 224 -28.06 22.73 -19.19
N LEU A 225 -28.13 21.46 -18.80
CA LEU A 225 -29.10 20.49 -19.33
C LEU A 225 -30.53 20.77 -18.83
N GLU A 226 -30.66 21.31 -17.62
CA GLU A 226 -31.95 21.69 -17.02
C GLU A 226 -32.44 23.08 -17.47
N SER A 227 -31.59 23.82 -18.18
CA SER A 227 -31.83 25.22 -18.52
C SER A 227 -32.76 25.40 -19.74
N PRO A 228 -33.90 26.11 -19.58
CA PRO A 228 -34.81 26.36 -20.70
C PRO A 228 -34.16 27.16 -21.83
N GLY A 229 -34.34 26.70 -23.08
CA GLY A 229 -33.81 27.38 -24.27
C GLY A 229 -32.31 27.20 -24.49
N ILE A 230 -31.67 26.35 -23.69
CA ILE A 230 -30.32 25.83 -23.96
C ILE A 230 -30.45 24.44 -24.56
N HIS A 231 -29.73 24.20 -25.65
CA HIS A 231 -29.73 22.95 -26.38
C HIS A 231 -28.29 22.44 -26.55
N VAL A 232 -28.16 21.15 -26.88
CA VAL A 232 -26.88 20.50 -27.15
C VAL A 232 -26.75 20.27 -28.65
N PHE A 233 -25.59 20.59 -29.21
CA PHE A 233 -25.29 20.31 -30.61
C PHE A 233 -25.05 18.81 -30.82
N ASP A 234 -25.66 18.25 -31.86
CA ASP A 234 -25.53 16.85 -32.24
C ASP A 234 -24.33 16.64 -33.18
N PHE A 235 -23.30 15.94 -32.69
CA PHE A 235 -22.11 15.58 -33.45
C PHE A 235 -22.37 14.35 -34.32
N ASN A 236 -23.11 14.53 -35.42
CA ASN A 236 -23.47 13.44 -36.32
C ASN A 236 -22.29 12.69 -36.98
N MET A 237 -21.09 13.27 -36.95
CA MET A 237 -19.84 12.62 -37.39
C MET A 237 -19.09 11.94 -36.24
N ALA A 238 -19.74 11.65 -35.11
CA ALA A 238 -19.10 11.12 -33.89
C ALA A 238 -18.17 9.91 -34.17
N ASP A 239 -18.65 8.93 -34.94
CA ASP A 239 -17.88 7.75 -35.34
C ASP A 239 -16.60 8.09 -36.13
N ALA A 240 -16.65 9.12 -36.98
CA ALA A 240 -15.50 9.53 -37.79
C ALA A 240 -14.41 10.15 -36.91
N TYR A 241 -14.79 10.96 -35.92
CA TYR A 241 -13.84 11.51 -34.96
C TYR A 241 -13.23 10.41 -34.08
N ALA A 242 -14.02 9.47 -33.57
CA ALA A 242 -13.52 8.36 -32.74
C ALA A 242 -12.49 7.50 -33.49
N ARG A 243 -12.68 7.30 -34.80
CA ARG A 243 -11.70 6.60 -35.66
C ARG A 243 -10.42 7.40 -35.89
N ARG A 244 -10.51 8.74 -35.94
CA ARG A 244 -9.37 9.63 -36.17
C ARG A 244 -8.57 9.89 -34.90
N PHE A 245 -9.25 10.05 -33.77
CA PHE A 245 -8.70 10.38 -32.47
C PHE A 245 -8.91 9.20 -31.52
N LYS A 246 -7.87 8.37 -31.37
CA LYS A 246 -7.94 7.08 -30.64
C LYS A 246 -8.33 7.17 -29.16
N TYR A 247 -8.31 8.37 -28.58
CA TYR A 247 -8.72 8.63 -27.20
C TYR A 247 -10.18 9.10 -27.09
N LEU A 248 -10.91 9.15 -28.21
CA LEU A 248 -12.33 9.49 -28.26
C LEU A 248 -13.17 8.26 -28.58
N ASP A 249 -14.28 8.14 -27.87
CA ASP A 249 -15.37 7.23 -28.18
C ASP A 249 -16.57 8.02 -28.73
N ALA A 250 -17.29 7.42 -29.66
CA ALA A 250 -18.60 7.90 -30.07
C ALA A 250 -19.65 7.36 -29.08
N ILE A 251 -20.41 8.25 -28.47
CA ILE A 251 -21.47 7.91 -27.52
C ILE A 251 -22.77 8.61 -27.90
N VAL A 252 -23.88 8.14 -27.34
CA VAL A 252 -25.21 8.70 -27.60
C VAL A 252 -25.84 9.06 -26.26
N LEU A 253 -26.38 10.28 -26.16
CA LEU A 253 -27.34 10.63 -25.11
C LEU A 253 -28.74 10.22 -25.62
N PRO A 254 -29.37 9.20 -25.03
CA PRO A 254 -30.66 8.71 -25.54
C PRO A 254 -31.78 9.73 -25.37
N ARG A 255 -32.77 9.67 -26.27
CA ARG A 255 -34.05 10.34 -26.09
C ARG A 255 -34.65 10.00 -24.73
N GLY A 256 -35.08 11.00 -23.97
CA GLY A 256 -35.67 10.83 -22.65
C GLY A 256 -34.68 10.48 -21.54
N ALA A 257 -33.38 10.59 -21.78
CA ALA A 257 -32.36 10.31 -20.76
C ALA A 257 -32.37 11.29 -19.58
N LEU A 258 -32.88 12.51 -19.77
CA LEU A 258 -32.97 13.52 -18.70
C LEU A 258 -34.33 13.48 -18.02
N ASP A 259 -35.40 13.44 -18.80
CA ASP A 259 -36.77 13.33 -18.31
C ASP A 259 -37.62 12.53 -19.30
N LEU A 260 -38.57 11.76 -18.78
CA LEU A 260 -39.53 10.99 -19.57
C LEU A 260 -40.85 11.75 -19.77
N SER A 261 -41.16 12.76 -18.95
CA SER A 261 -42.41 13.51 -19.01
C SER A 261 -42.28 14.94 -18.46
N PRO A 262 -42.04 15.94 -19.33
CA PRO A 262 -41.93 15.84 -20.78
C PRO A 262 -40.64 15.15 -21.23
N VAL A 263 -40.68 14.45 -22.36
CA VAL A 263 -39.49 13.74 -22.88
C VAL A 263 -38.36 14.73 -23.20
N SER A 264 -37.22 14.56 -22.54
CA SER A 264 -36.01 15.36 -22.74
C SER A 264 -34.75 14.48 -22.67
N PRO A 265 -33.82 14.54 -23.65
CA PRO A 265 -33.95 15.23 -24.93
C PRO A 265 -35.04 14.58 -25.82
N SER A 266 -35.54 15.33 -26.80
CA SER A 266 -36.61 14.90 -27.73
C SER A 266 -36.15 13.84 -28.74
N THR A 267 -34.84 13.77 -29.00
CA THR A 267 -34.17 12.85 -29.93
C THR A 267 -32.88 12.34 -29.31
N ASN A 268 -32.29 11.30 -29.92
CA ASN A 268 -30.94 10.86 -29.55
C ASN A 268 -29.93 11.91 -30.01
N ILE A 269 -28.97 12.25 -29.16
CA ILE A 269 -27.91 13.22 -29.48
C ILE A 269 -26.58 12.47 -29.54
N ASN A 270 -25.87 12.54 -30.67
CA ASN A 270 -24.55 11.94 -30.80
C ASN A 270 -23.51 12.88 -30.20
N LEU A 271 -22.63 12.32 -29.38
CA LEU A 271 -21.58 13.05 -28.67
C LEU A 271 -20.24 12.34 -28.86
N LEU A 272 -19.18 13.12 -28.71
CA LEU A 272 -17.83 12.60 -28.55
C LEU A 272 -17.55 12.51 -27.06
N ALA A 273 -16.95 11.43 -26.59
CA ALA A 273 -16.50 11.33 -25.21
C ALA A 273 -15.03 10.94 -25.13
N THR A 274 -14.35 11.58 -24.20
CA THR A 274 -13.07 11.10 -23.66
C THR A 274 -13.33 10.44 -22.31
N THR A 275 -12.31 9.93 -21.65
CA THR A 275 -12.40 9.38 -20.28
C THR A 275 -11.80 10.33 -19.26
N VAL A 276 -12.33 10.31 -18.01
CA VAL A 276 -11.56 10.78 -16.85
C VAL A 276 -10.61 9.67 -16.46
N ASP A 277 -9.32 9.97 -16.40
CA ASP A 277 -8.29 9.05 -15.91
C ASP A 277 -7.71 9.54 -14.59
N ILE A 278 -7.38 8.62 -13.70
CA ILE A 278 -6.59 8.93 -12.50
C ILE A 278 -5.13 8.62 -12.82
N LEU A 279 -4.29 9.65 -12.73
CA LEU A 279 -2.85 9.52 -12.92
C LEU A 279 -2.11 9.58 -11.60
N ALA A 280 -1.08 8.76 -11.50
CA ALA A 280 -0.16 8.69 -10.39
C ALA A 280 1.28 8.59 -10.93
N THR A 281 2.25 8.55 -10.03
CA THR A 281 3.63 8.18 -10.35
C THR A 281 4.01 6.88 -9.66
N ASP A 282 5.11 6.24 -10.07
CA ASP A 282 5.65 5.05 -9.41
C ASP A 282 6.04 5.32 -7.93
N GLN A 283 6.19 6.58 -7.52
CA GLN A 283 6.48 6.94 -6.14
C GLN A 283 5.24 6.92 -5.23
N LEU A 284 4.03 6.96 -5.80
CA LEU A 284 2.80 6.92 -5.01
C LEU A 284 2.66 5.55 -4.34
N HIS A 285 2.45 5.56 -3.03
CA HIS A 285 2.37 4.34 -2.24
C HIS A 285 1.27 3.39 -2.77
N PRO A 286 1.54 2.09 -2.98
CA PRO A 286 0.59 1.12 -3.55
C PRO A 286 -0.77 1.06 -2.83
N ALA A 287 -0.78 1.07 -1.49
CA ALA A 287 -2.02 1.15 -0.71
C ALA A 287 -2.88 2.40 -1.01
N ILE A 288 -2.26 3.54 -1.36
CA ILE A 288 -2.99 4.74 -1.78
C ILE A 288 -3.54 4.56 -3.21
N GLN A 289 -2.78 3.95 -4.11
CA GLN A 289 -3.26 3.61 -5.45
C GLN A 289 -4.49 2.70 -5.37
N LEU A 290 -4.46 1.71 -4.48
CA LEU A 290 -5.59 0.81 -4.22
C LEU A 290 -6.80 1.54 -3.61
N LEU A 291 -6.58 2.52 -2.73
CA LEU A 291 -7.67 3.38 -2.22
C LEU A 291 -8.31 4.21 -3.35
N PHE A 292 -7.54 4.72 -4.31
CA PHE A 292 -8.10 5.38 -5.49
C PHE A 292 -8.95 4.42 -6.33
N LEU A 293 -8.47 3.21 -6.58
CA LEU A 293 -9.20 2.18 -7.33
C LEU A 293 -10.49 1.77 -6.63
N ASP A 294 -10.47 1.58 -5.31
CA ASP A 294 -11.67 1.28 -4.53
C ASP A 294 -12.65 2.46 -4.52
N ALA A 295 -12.16 3.69 -4.36
CA ALA A 295 -12.98 4.89 -4.45
C ALA A 295 -13.63 5.04 -5.83
N ALA A 296 -12.90 4.72 -6.91
CA ALA A 296 -13.40 4.74 -8.28
C ALA A 296 -14.48 3.68 -8.51
N ARG A 297 -14.29 2.44 -8.03
CA ARG A 297 -15.31 1.39 -8.08
C ARG A 297 -16.58 1.79 -7.31
N ASN A 298 -16.41 2.26 -6.07
CA ASN A 298 -17.53 2.71 -5.24
C ASN A 298 -18.29 3.90 -5.87
N PHE A 299 -17.60 4.72 -6.67
CA PHE A 299 -18.21 5.81 -7.42
C PHE A 299 -19.03 5.28 -8.62
N ASP A 300 -18.50 4.33 -9.39
CA ASP A 300 -19.22 3.70 -10.52
C ASP A 300 -20.48 2.96 -10.05
N GLU A 301 -20.42 2.26 -8.91
CA GLU A 301 -21.57 1.53 -8.36
C GLU A 301 -22.74 2.42 -7.93
N LYS A 302 -22.48 3.70 -7.62
CA LYS A 302 -23.49 4.63 -7.06
C LYS A 302 -24.02 5.65 -8.04
N ARG A 303 -23.33 5.86 -9.15
CA ARG A 303 -23.72 6.88 -10.14
C ARG A 303 -24.82 6.36 -11.04
N ALA A 304 -25.62 7.27 -11.59
CA ALA A 304 -26.54 6.94 -12.66
C ALA A 304 -25.76 6.77 -13.97
N THR A 305 -25.98 5.66 -14.66
CA THR A 305 -25.23 5.32 -15.86
C THR A 305 -25.94 5.83 -17.11
N PHE A 306 -25.45 6.92 -17.70
CA PHE A 306 -26.05 7.54 -18.90
C PHE A 306 -25.40 7.08 -20.22
N PHE A 307 -24.11 6.71 -20.19
CA PHE A 307 -23.30 6.50 -21.40
C PHE A 307 -22.59 5.15 -21.46
N SER A 308 -22.54 4.40 -20.37
CA SER A 308 -21.91 3.08 -20.31
C SER A 308 -22.90 2.02 -19.87
N MET A 309 -22.50 0.75 -19.99
CA MET A 309 -23.15 -0.32 -19.23
C MET A 309 -22.70 -0.22 -17.76
N ASP A 310 -23.54 -0.72 -16.85
CA ASP A 310 -23.20 -0.79 -15.41
C ASP A 310 -21.95 -1.65 -15.20
N GLY A 311 -21.05 -1.20 -14.33
CA GLY A 311 -19.82 -1.93 -13.98
C GLY A 311 -18.71 -1.87 -15.04
N LYS A 312 -18.76 -0.92 -15.98
CA LYS A 312 -17.68 -0.72 -16.96
C LYS A 312 -16.42 -0.12 -16.33
N PHE A 313 -16.56 0.72 -15.31
CA PHE A 313 -15.45 1.46 -14.70
C PHE A 313 -15.18 0.98 -13.27
N PRO A 314 -13.95 1.13 -12.74
CA PRO A 314 -12.74 1.57 -13.44
C PRO A 314 -12.18 0.54 -14.43
N THR A 315 -11.59 1.00 -15.54
CA THR A 315 -10.95 0.14 -16.56
C THR A 315 -9.78 0.86 -17.24
N TYR A 316 -8.83 0.12 -17.79
CA TYR A 316 -7.73 0.70 -18.56
C TYR A 316 -8.16 0.97 -20.02
N MET A 317 -8.40 2.24 -20.39
CA MET A 317 -8.76 2.63 -21.77
C MET A 317 -7.68 3.46 -22.47
N ASP A 318 -7.03 4.39 -21.77
CA ASP A 318 -6.00 5.24 -22.39
C ASP A 318 -4.63 4.53 -22.44
N THR A 319 -4.36 3.86 -23.57
CA THR A 319 -3.10 3.13 -23.78
C THR A 319 -1.89 4.04 -24.03
N ARG A 320 -2.06 5.37 -24.06
CA ARG A 320 -0.94 6.31 -24.21
C ARG A 320 -0.10 6.40 -22.94
N ILE A 321 -0.70 6.10 -21.78
CA ILE A 321 -0.07 6.16 -20.47
C ILE A 321 0.09 4.72 -19.96
N PRO A 322 1.30 4.28 -19.57
CA PRO A 322 1.49 2.97 -18.99
C PRO A 322 0.61 2.75 -17.76
N GLU A 323 -0.03 1.59 -17.67
CA GLU A 323 -0.82 1.21 -16.51
C GLU A 323 0.07 0.97 -15.28
N SER A 324 -0.40 1.35 -14.08
CA SER A 324 0.24 0.94 -12.83
C SER A 324 0.15 -0.57 -12.62
N GLU A 325 1.22 -1.16 -12.08
CA GLU A 325 1.25 -2.55 -11.61
C GLU A 325 0.10 -2.88 -10.64
N VAL A 326 -0.26 -1.93 -9.77
CA VAL A 326 -1.36 -2.09 -8.80
C VAL A 326 -2.71 -2.12 -9.52
N ALA A 327 -2.94 -1.21 -10.47
CA ALA A 327 -4.16 -1.14 -11.25
C ALA A 327 -4.34 -2.38 -12.13
N ARG A 328 -3.25 -2.82 -12.78
CA ARG A 328 -3.25 -4.04 -13.59
C ARG A 328 -3.65 -5.27 -12.80
N ARG A 329 -3.15 -5.40 -11.56
CA ARG A 329 -3.52 -6.50 -10.66
C ARG A 329 -4.97 -6.37 -10.24
N PHE A 330 -5.40 -5.17 -9.85
CA PHE A 330 -6.78 -4.90 -9.46
C PHE A 330 -7.79 -5.27 -10.55
N PHE A 331 -7.53 -4.93 -11.82
CA PHE A 331 -8.44 -5.28 -12.91
C PHE A 331 -8.41 -6.77 -13.29
N LYS A 332 -7.29 -7.48 -13.07
CA LYS A 332 -7.17 -8.91 -13.38
C LYS A 332 -7.68 -9.82 -12.26
N GLU A 333 -7.36 -9.50 -11.02
CA GLU A 333 -7.51 -10.37 -9.85
C GLU A 333 -8.53 -9.81 -8.84
N GLY A 334 -8.90 -8.53 -8.95
CA GLY A 334 -9.82 -7.86 -8.03
C GLY A 334 -9.11 -7.27 -6.80
N THR A 335 -9.82 -7.18 -5.69
CA THR A 335 -9.27 -6.67 -4.43
C THR A 335 -8.34 -7.68 -3.76
N PRO A 336 -7.32 -7.24 -3.00
CA PRO A 336 -6.41 -8.14 -2.28
C PRO A 336 -7.12 -9.12 -1.34
N PHE A 337 -6.49 -10.27 -1.08
CA PHE A 337 -7.07 -11.36 -0.28
C PHE A 337 -7.59 -10.93 1.10
N LEU A 338 -6.89 -10.01 1.78
CA LEU A 338 -7.26 -9.53 3.11
C LEU A 338 -8.20 -8.32 3.10
N TRP A 339 -8.74 -7.93 1.94
CA TRP A 339 -9.66 -6.80 1.82
C TRP A 339 -10.94 -7.06 2.64
N GLY A 340 -11.28 -6.11 3.52
CA GLY A 340 -12.43 -6.23 4.44
C GLY A 340 -12.16 -6.99 5.74
N TYR A 341 -11.07 -7.74 5.85
CA TYR A 341 -10.65 -8.44 7.07
C TYR A 341 -9.55 -7.73 7.85
N ALA A 342 -8.75 -6.90 7.16
CA ALA A 342 -7.66 -6.13 7.75
C ALA A 342 -7.74 -4.65 7.32
N PRO A 343 -7.09 -3.72 8.07
CA PRO A 343 -6.83 -2.37 7.58
C PRO A 343 -6.24 -2.38 6.17
N TYR A 344 -6.67 -1.44 5.32
CA TYR A 344 -6.31 -1.39 3.90
C TYR A 344 -4.79 -1.49 3.63
N TRP A 345 -3.98 -0.86 4.48
CA TRP A 345 -2.52 -0.88 4.34
C TRP A 345 -1.94 -2.28 4.62
N ILE A 346 -2.51 -3.04 5.56
CA ILE A 346 -2.11 -4.43 5.82
C ILE A 346 -2.51 -5.32 4.66
N ALA A 347 -3.71 -5.10 4.09
CA ALA A 347 -4.18 -5.87 2.95
C ALA A 347 -3.28 -5.65 1.71
N SER A 348 -2.93 -4.39 1.43
CA SER A 348 -1.96 -4.05 0.37
C SER A 348 -0.57 -4.61 0.67
N LEU A 349 -0.09 -4.47 1.92
CA LEU A 349 1.24 -4.93 2.34
C LEU A 349 1.40 -6.44 2.14
N PHE A 350 0.43 -7.23 2.62
CA PHE A 350 0.49 -8.69 2.56
C PHE A 350 0.54 -9.20 1.12
N ASP A 351 -0.21 -8.56 0.23
CA ASP A 351 -0.25 -8.90 -1.20
C ASP A 351 1.11 -8.65 -1.90
N GLU A 352 1.90 -7.70 -1.39
CA GLU A 352 3.26 -7.44 -1.86
C GLU A 352 4.30 -8.36 -1.23
N ILE A 353 4.15 -8.67 0.06
CA ILE A 353 5.21 -9.37 0.82
C ILE A 353 5.05 -10.86 0.95
N TRP A 354 3.91 -11.46 0.58
CA TRP A 354 3.67 -12.88 0.81
C TRP A 354 4.78 -13.79 0.23
N PHE A 355 5.24 -13.50 -0.99
CA PHE A 355 6.36 -14.22 -1.59
C PHE A 355 7.67 -14.02 -0.83
N TYR A 356 7.96 -12.80 -0.37
CA TYR A 356 9.15 -12.52 0.44
C TYR A 356 9.07 -13.17 1.82
N LEU A 357 7.90 -13.23 2.44
CA LEU A 357 7.67 -13.92 3.70
C LEU A 357 7.89 -15.42 3.56
N LEU A 358 7.45 -16.02 2.44
CA LEU A 358 7.67 -17.43 2.14
C LEU A 358 9.17 -17.71 1.93
N ALA A 359 9.85 -16.89 1.14
CA ALA A 359 11.30 -16.99 0.91
C ALA A 359 12.09 -16.79 2.22
N PHE A 360 11.72 -15.80 3.03
CA PHE A 360 12.31 -15.55 4.34
C PHE A 360 12.08 -16.75 5.27
N GLY A 361 10.86 -17.29 5.32
CA GLY A 361 10.54 -18.47 6.12
C GLY A 361 11.38 -19.69 5.73
N ALA A 362 11.60 -19.91 4.43
CA ALA A 362 12.44 -21.00 3.93
C ALA A 362 13.90 -20.91 4.39
N ILE A 363 14.42 -19.70 4.65
CA ILE A 363 15.78 -19.48 5.15
C ILE A 363 15.79 -19.44 6.69
N ALA A 364 14.84 -18.75 7.29
CA ALA A 364 14.74 -18.50 8.72
C ALA A 364 14.45 -19.78 9.50
N ILE A 365 13.59 -20.68 9.01
CA ILE A 365 13.25 -21.94 9.70
C ILE A 365 14.50 -22.82 9.88
N PRO A 366 15.30 -23.12 8.84
CA PRO A 366 16.57 -23.82 9.02
C PRO A 366 17.54 -23.06 9.93
N ALA A 367 17.71 -21.74 9.75
CA ALA A 367 18.60 -20.94 10.58
C ALA A 367 18.23 -21.00 12.08
N LEU A 368 16.93 -20.96 12.39
CA LEU A 368 16.39 -21.14 13.74
C LEU A 368 16.63 -22.55 14.28
N SER A 369 16.64 -23.56 13.41
CA SER A 369 16.98 -24.94 13.80
C SER A 369 18.49 -25.12 14.07
N PHE A 370 19.35 -24.29 13.45
CA PHE A 370 20.78 -24.27 13.70
C PHE A 370 21.19 -23.53 14.97
N LEU A 371 20.29 -22.77 15.61
CA LEU A 371 20.54 -22.29 16.97
C LEU A 371 20.83 -23.52 17.84
N PRO A 372 22.07 -23.67 18.36
CA PRO A 372 22.34 -24.69 19.34
C PRO A 372 21.31 -24.50 20.44
N ASN A 373 20.71 -25.59 20.93
CA ASN A 373 19.80 -25.50 22.05
C ASN A 373 20.62 -24.97 23.23
N TYR A 374 20.70 -23.65 23.38
CA TYR A 374 21.72 -22.93 24.13
C TYR A 374 21.78 -23.39 25.60
N ARG A 375 20.61 -23.80 26.10
CA ARG A 375 20.42 -24.47 27.39
C ARG A 375 21.26 -25.75 27.55
N LYS A 376 21.38 -26.57 26.49
CA LYS A 376 22.20 -27.79 26.47
C LYS A 376 23.69 -27.44 26.41
N THR A 377 24.10 -26.54 25.52
CA THR A 377 25.52 -26.20 25.31
C THR A 377 26.14 -25.55 26.56
N HIS A 378 25.44 -24.64 27.23
CA HIS A 378 25.92 -24.08 28.50
C HIS A 378 26.05 -25.13 29.60
N ALA A 379 25.06 -26.03 29.70
CA ALA A 379 25.10 -27.11 30.68
C ALA A 379 26.26 -28.08 30.40
N GLU A 380 26.56 -28.38 29.14
CA GLU A 380 27.68 -29.23 28.72
C GLU A 380 29.03 -28.60 29.07
N LEU A 381 29.24 -27.33 28.72
CA LEU A 381 30.48 -26.62 29.01
C LEU A 381 30.73 -26.49 30.52
N THR A 382 29.70 -26.17 31.30
CA THR A 382 29.83 -26.05 32.76
C THR A 382 30.08 -27.42 33.43
N LEU A 383 29.52 -28.50 32.87
CA LEU A 383 29.82 -29.86 33.32
C LEU A 383 31.27 -30.24 33.00
N GLU A 384 31.77 -29.95 31.79
CA GLU A 384 33.17 -30.19 31.41
C GLU A 384 34.16 -29.41 32.29
N GLU A 385 33.87 -28.16 32.63
CA GLU A 385 34.67 -27.38 33.58
C GLU A 385 34.77 -28.08 34.95
N CYS A 386 33.68 -28.70 35.43
CA CYS A 386 33.70 -29.40 36.70
C CYS A 386 34.43 -30.76 36.60
N TYR A 387 34.30 -31.47 35.48
CA TYR A 387 35.07 -32.68 35.21
C TYR A 387 36.57 -32.40 35.10
N SER A 388 36.97 -31.31 34.43
CA SER A 388 38.38 -30.93 34.33
C SER A 388 38.95 -30.51 35.69
N ALA A 389 38.17 -29.80 36.51
CA ALA A 389 38.54 -29.48 37.89
C ALA A 389 38.70 -30.74 38.76
N LEU A 390 37.81 -31.74 38.61
CA LEU A 390 37.93 -33.03 39.31
C LEU A 390 39.19 -33.79 38.84
N ARG A 391 39.46 -33.80 37.54
CA ARG A 391 40.63 -34.46 36.97
C ARG A 391 41.94 -33.82 37.43
N ALA A 392 41.96 -32.50 37.58
CA ALA A 392 43.11 -31.80 38.16
C ALA A 392 43.40 -32.26 39.60
N ILE A 393 42.35 -32.45 40.42
CA ILE A 393 42.49 -32.99 41.79
C ILE A 393 43.02 -34.44 41.76
N GLU A 394 42.55 -35.29 40.85
CA GLU A 394 43.05 -36.66 40.70
C GLU A 394 44.54 -36.72 40.32
N ILE A 395 44.97 -35.86 39.39
CA ILE A 395 46.38 -35.77 38.97
C ILE A 395 47.26 -35.32 40.14
N GLU A 396 46.79 -34.32 40.89
CA GLU A 396 47.48 -33.80 42.08
C GLU A 396 47.55 -34.85 43.19
N MET A 397 46.48 -35.64 43.38
CA MET A 397 46.46 -36.79 44.29
C MET A 397 47.46 -37.89 43.87
N ALA A 398 47.58 -38.17 42.57
CA ALA A 398 48.55 -39.15 42.06
C ALA A 398 50.00 -38.68 42.28
N GLN A 399 50.27 -37.38 42.16
CA GLN A 399 51.58 -36.79 42.48
C GLN A 399 51.85 -36.78 43.99
N ALA A 400 50.83 -36.49 44.81
CA ALA A 400 50.92 -36.49 46.27
C ALA A 400 51.36 -37.85 46.84
N ARG A 401 50.98 -38.96 46.20
CA ARG A 401 51.43 -40.32 46.57
C ARG A 401 52.95 -40.54 46.48
N THR A 402 53.67 -39.68 45.78
CA THR A 402 55.13 -39.77 45.59
C THR A 402 55.95 -38.84 46.49
N VAL A 403 55.29 -37.90 47.19
CA VAL A 403 55.92 -36.86 48.01
C VAL A 403 55.64 -37.13 49.49
N LYS A 404 56.70 -37.21 50.32
CA LYS A 404 56.58 -37.42 51.77
C LYS A 404 56.05 -36.14 52.46
N ASN A 405 55.08 -36.27 53.37
CA ASN A 405 54.37 -35.16 54.07
C ASN A 405 53.57 -34.20 53.16
N TYR A 406 52.78 -34.74 52.23
CA TYR A 406 51.89 -33.94 51.40
C TYR A 406 50.63 -33.47 52.18
N ASP A 407 50.16 -32.25 51.91
CA ASP A 407 48.95 -31.68 52.54
C ASP A 407 47.67 -32.24 51.91
N TYR A 408 47.20 -33.38 52.44
CA TYR A 408 45.93 -33.99 52.06
C TYR A 408 44.69 -33.18 52.51
N GLN A 409 44.82 -32.27 53.50
CA GLN A 409 43.69 -31.47 53.98
C GLN A 409 43.31 -30.37 52.98
N GLY A 410 44.30 -29.75 52.33
CA GLY A 410 44.06 -28.77 51.26
C GLY A 410 43.32 -29.36 50.05
N LEU A 411 43.65 -30.59 49.65
CA LEU A 411 42.96 -31.32 48.59
C LEU A 411 41.51 -31.65 48.94
N LEU A 412 41.26 -32.09 50.19
CA LEU A 412 39.91 -32.40 50.65
C LEU A 412 39.01 -31.15 50.66
N HIS A 413 39.55 -29.99 51.07
CA HIS A 413 38.83 -28.72 51.02
C HIS A 413 38.48 -28.30 49.58
N ARG A 414 39.40 -28.46 48.63
CA ARG A 414 39.15 -28.19 47.20
C ARG A 414 38.10 -29.13 46.61
N LEU A 415 38.11 -30.40 47.00
CA LEU A 415 37.10 -31.37 46.60
C LEU A 415 35.71 -31.04 47.19
N ASP A 416 35.64 -30.62 48.45
CA ASP A 416 34.39 -30.18 49.07
C ASP A 416 33.85 -28.89 48.44
N THR A 417 34.72 -27.96 48.07
CA THR A 417 34.37 -26.74 47.32
C THR A 417 33.79 -27.10 45.94
N LEU A 418 34.44 -28.03 45.22
CA LEU A 418 33.93 -28.51 43.93
C LEU A 418 32.57 -29.21 44.07
N LYS A 419 32.39 -30.02 45.12
CA LYS A 419 31.11 -30.69 45.43
C LYS A 419 29.97 -29.70 45.69
N LEU A 420 30.24 -28.60 46.39
CA LEU A 420 29.27 -27.54 46.60
C LEU A 420 28.91 -26.83 45.28
N ARG A 421 29.92 -26.52 44.45
CA ARG A 421 29.73 -25.92 43.13
C ARG A 421 28.88 -26.81 42.22
N VAL A 422 29.14 -28.12 42.18
CA VAL A 422 28.34 -29.09 41.41
C VAL A 422 26.89 -29.13 41.93
N ARG A 423 26.66 -29.02 43.24
CA ARG A 423 25.29 -29.01 43.81
C ARG A 423 24.48 -27.77 43.45
N SER A 424 25.13 -26.63 43.26
CA SER A 424 24.47 -25.38 42.87
C SER A 424 24.21 -25.25 41.37
N LEU A 425 24.68 -26.20 40.54
CA LEU A 425 24.43 -26.16 39.11
C LEU A 425 22.97 -26.43 38.77
N TRP A 426 22.38 -25.55 37.97
CA TRP A 426 21.09 -25.78 37.33
C TRP A 426 21.28 -26.62 36.07
N ILE A 427 20.48 -27.68 35.89
CA ILE A 427 20.72 -28.70 34.84
C ILE A 427 19.43 -29.02 34.07
N PRO A 428 19.43 -28.85 32.73
CA PRO A 428 18.31 -29.22 31.87
C PRO A 428 17.95 -30.71 31.95
N THR A 429 16.69 -31.04 31.70
CA THR A 429 16.16 -32.42 31.76
C THR A 429 16.94 -33.42 30.89
N GLY A 430 17.56 -32.98 29.79
CA GLY A 430 18.35 -33.84 28.89
C GLY A 430 19.75 -34.23 29.39
N ASN A 431 20.31 -33.52 30.39
CA ASN A 431 21.71 -33.67 30.80
C ASN A 431 21.84 -34.18 32.25
N ARG A 432 20.75 -34.69 32.82
CA ARG A 432 20.73 -35.23 34.19
C ARG A 432 21.64 -36.43 34.38
N GLN A 433 21.86 -37.24 33.35
CA GLN A 433 22.75 -38.41 33.42
C GLN A 433 24.18 -37.97 33.76
N PHE A 434 24.75 -37.06 32.95
CA PHE A 434 26.10 -36.52 33.14
C PHE A 434 26.29 -35.84 34.51
N TYR A 435 25.24 -35.23 35.06
CA TYR A 435 25.26 -34.67 36.40
C TYR A 435 25.41 -35.73 37.50
N TYR A 436 24.61 -36.80 37.43
CA TYR A 436 24.67 -37.86 38.42
C TYR A 436 25.99 -38.63 38.30
N ASP A 437 26.51 -38.80 37.09
CA ASP A 437 27.83 -39.40 36.83
C ASP A 437 28.95 -38.54 37.45
N LEU A 438 28.91 -37.22 37.30
CA LEU A 438 29.88 -36.31 37.90
C LEU A 438 29.82 -36.36 39.43
N ARG A 439 28.61 -36.43 39.99
CA ARG A 439 28.41 -36.58 41.45
C ARG A 439 28.93 -37.91 41.97
N ALA A 440 28.77 -38.98 41.21
CA ALA A 440 29.33 -40.28 41.54
C ALA A 440 30.86 -40.22 41.50
N ALA A 441 31.44 -39.66 40.44
CA ALA A 441 32.88 -39.48 40.29
C ALA A 441 33.50 -38.67 41.45
N VAL A 442 32.88 -37.55 41.85
CA VAL A 442 33.32 -36.76 43.01
C VAL A 442 33.34 -37.58 44.31
N ASN A 443 32.39 -38.50 44.50
CA ASN A 443 32.37 -39.37 45.68
C ASN A 443 33.44 -40.46 45.60
N ILE A 444 33.69 -41.04 44.41
CA ILE A 444 34.76 -42.03 44.19
C ILE A 444 36.12 -41.40 44.53
N VAL A 445 36.43 -40.23 43.99
CA VAL A 445 37.69 -39.51 44.28
C VAL A 445 37.82 -39.17 45.76
N ARG A 446 36.72 -38.87 46.44
CA ARG A 446 36.72 -38.64 47.90
C ARG A 446 37.09 -39.91 48.66
N GLU A 447 36.54 -41.06 48.30
CA GLU A 447 36.84 -42.33 48.94
C GLU A 447 38.30 -42.72 48.74
N ASP A 448 38.83 -42.55 47.52
CA ASP A 448 40.24 -42.80 47.21
C ASP A 448 41.17 -41.87 48.00
N LEU A 449 40.84 -40.57 48.09
CA LEU A 449 41.61 -39.59 48.87
C LEU A 449 41.63 -39.95 50.37
N LEU A 450 40.48 -40.36 50.92
CA LEU A 450 40.37 -40.78 52.33
C LEU A 450 41.10 -42.11 52.59
N ALA A 451 41.19 -43.00 51.60
CA ALA A 451 41.96 -44.23 51.70
C ALA A 451 43.47 -43.95 51.68
N ASP A 452 43.93 -43.02 50.83
CA ASP A 452 45.33 -42.59 50.80
C ASP A 452 45.76 -41.89 52.09
N MET A 453 44.88 -41.09 52.71
CA MET A 453 45.11 -40.50 54.04
C MET A 453 45.25 -41.53 55.16
N LYS A 454 44.72 -42.74 54.98
CA LYS A 454 44.77 -43.84 55.97
C LYS A 454 45.91 -44.82 55.74
N ARG A 455 46.69 -44.68 54.66
CA ARG A 455 47.89 -45.51 54.46
C ARG A 455 48.95 -45.10 55.49
N PRO A 456 49.42 -46.03 56.35
CA PRO A 456 50.59 -45.76 57.18
C PRO A 456 51.83 -45.62 56.27
N ASP A 457 52.69 -44.65 56.61
CA ASP A 457 53.97 -44.36 55.94
C ASP A 457 54.88 -45.58 55.72
#